data_AF-A0A2N2DWX6-F1
#
_entry.id   AF-A0A2N2DWX6-F1
#
_cell.length_a   1.000
_cell.length_b   1.000
_cell.length_c   1.000
_cell.angle_alpha   90.00
_cell.angle_beta   90.00
_cell.angle_gamma   90.00
#
_symmetry.space_group_name_H-M   'P 1'
#
loop_
_entity.id
_entity.type
_entity.pdbx_description
1 polymer ?
#
loop_
_entity_poly.entity_id
_entity_poly.type
_entity_poly.pdbx_seq_one_letter_code
_entity_poly.pdbx_strand_id
1 'polypeptide(L)'
;MVNRRQFLTKELFNFIKDAYDAFNEESATDREKEEENNQEYFRSFEKCYPFLAEVSLEELQCDAKTRGIDSSGKDKYELARLIFNCDNEKEVEHKN
;
A
#
# COMPACT_ATOMS: atom_id res chain seq x y z
N MET A 1 -40.70 21.56 -31.87
CA MET A 1 -39.45 22.08 -32.47
C MET A 1 -38.41 22.09 -31.37
N VAL A 2 -37.53 21.08 -31.32
CA VAL A 2 -36.57 20.92 -30.21
C VAL A 2 -35.54 22.05 -30.31
N ASN A 3 -35.48 22.88 -29.27
CA ASN A 3 -34.66 24.07 -29.27
C ASN A 3 -33.20 23.65 -29.09
N ARG A 4 -32.37 23.78 -30.14
CA ARG A 4 -30.95 23.36 -30.18
C ARG A 4 -30.10 23.89 -29.00
N ARG A 5 -30.56 24.94 -28.32
CA ARG A 5 -29.92 25.55 -27.14
C ARG A 5 -30.12 24.75 -25.83
N GLN A 6 -31.13 23.87 -25.77
CA GLN A 6 -31.36 23.00 -24.61
C GLN A 6 -30.35 21.85 -24.55
N PHE A 7 -29.88 21.37 -25.71
CA PHE A 7 -28.85 20.32 -25.82
C PHE A 7 -27.49 20.81 -25.31
N LEU A 8 -27.09 22.03 -25.69
CA LEU A 8 -25.79 22.60 -25.31
C LEU A 8 -25.65 22.95 -23.82
N THR A 9 -26.76 23.01 -23.08
CA THR A 9 -26.73 23.41 -21.67
C THR A 9 -27.07 22.22 -20.77
N LYS A 10 -28.27 21.66 -20.83
CA LYS A 10 -28.66 20.61 -19.86
C LYS A 10 -28.09 19.24 -20.20
N GLU A 11 -28.20 18.82 -21.45
CA GLU A 11 -27.73 17.49 -21.89
C GLU A 11 -26.20 17.40 -21.82
N LEU A 12 -25.49 18.47 -22.21
CA LEU A 12 -24.03 18.51 -22.14
C LEU A 12 -23.50 18.55 -20.69
N PHE A 13 -24.12 19.33 -19.79
CA PHE A 13 -23.70 19.33 -18.38
C PHE A 13 -24.00 17.99 -17.70
N ASN A 14 -25.14 17.36 -18.03
CA ASN A 14 -25.44 16.02 -17.52
C ASN A 14 -24.42 14.99 -18.04
N PHE A 15 -24.09 15.01 -19.33
CA PHE A 15 -23.07 14.12 -19.91
C PHE A 15 -21.69 14.31 -19.27
N ILE A 16 -21.27 15.55 -19.03
CA ILE A 16 -19.98 15.86 -18.37
C ILE A 16 -20.01 15.37 -16.91
N LYS A 17 -21.14 15.54 -16.22
CA LYS A 17 -21.31 15.08 -14.85
C LYS A 17 -21.29 13.55 -14.77
N ASP A 18 -22.02 12.86 -15.63
CA ASP A 18 -22.06 11.40 -15.67
C ASP A 18 -20.68 10.82 -16.02
N ALA A 19 -19.93 11.47 -16.93
CA ALA A 19 -18.55 11.09 -17.24
C ALA A 19 -17.59 11.31 -16.06
N TYR A 20 -17.77 12.39 -15.29
CA TYR A 20 -16.98 12.67 -14.09
C TYR A 20 -17.29 11.70 -12.94
N ASP A 21 -18.57 11.38 -12.74
CA ASP A 21 -19.03 10.44 -11.72
C ASP A 21 -18.54 9.01 -12.05
N ALA A 22 -18.64 8.58 -13.32
CA ALA A 22 -18.08 7.30 -13.77
C ALA A 22 -16.55 7.23 -13.63
N PHE A 23 -15.83 8.30 -13.98
CA PHE A 23 -14.38 8.36 -13.81
C PHE A 23 -13.96 8.31 -12.34
N ASN A 24 -14.70 8.96 -11.43
CA ASN A 24 -14.45 8.88 -10.00
C ASN A 24 -14.80 7.52 -9.39
N GLU A 25 -15.83 6.84 -9.88
CA GLU A 25 -16.23 5.52 -9.40
C GLU A 25 -15.22 4.44 -9.83
N GLU A 26 -14.71 4.53 -11.06
CA GLU A 26 -13.64 3.65 -11.59
C GLU A 26 -12.30 3.93 -10.89
N SER A 27 -11.93 5.21 -10.71
CA SER A 27 -10.66 5.55 -10.07
C SER A 27 -10.67 5.46 -8.54
N ALA A 28 -11.82 5.45 -7.87
CA ALA A 28 -11.90 5.16 -6.43
C ALA A 28 -11.62 3.68 -6.15
N THR A 29 -12.22 2.78 -6.95
CA THR A 29 -12.05 1.33 -6.77
C THR A 29 -10.67 0.83 -7.17
N ASP A 30 -10.06 1.43 -8.20
CA ASP A 30 -8.68 1.11 -8.59
C ASP A 30 -7.65 1.68 -7.60
N ARG A 31 -7.87 2.88 -7.04
CA ARG A 31 -6.97 3.43 -6.01
C ARG A 31 -7.03 2.64 -4.71
N GLU A 32 -8.21 2.22 -4.26
CA GLU A 32 -8.34 1.38 -3.06
C GLU A 32 -7.65 0.03 -3.25
N LYS A 33 -7.79 -0.60 -4.43
CA LYS A 33 -7.07 -1.84 -4.77
C LYS A 33 -5.58 -1.65 -4.94
N GLU A 34 -5.12 -0.56 -5.55
CA GLU A 34 -3.70 -0.25 -5.67
C GLU A 34 -3.07 0.05 -4.31
N GLU A 35 -3.79 0.71 -3.41
CA GLU A 35 -3.34 0.94 -2.04
C GLU A 35 -3.27 -0.36 -1.24
N GLU A 36 -4.29 -1.22 -1.29
CA GLU A 36 -4.25 -2.55 -0.67
C GLU A 36 -3.10 -3.40 -1.22
N ASN A 37 -2.92 -3.43 -2.54
CA ASN A 37 -1.89 -4.22 -3.20
C ASN A 37 -0.47 -3.68 -2.89
N ASN A 38 -0.29 -2.35 -2.84
CA ASN A 38 0.99 -1.76 -2.42
C ASN A 38 1.31 -2.04 -0.97
N GLN A 39 0.32 -2.00 -0.07
CA GLN A 39 0.55 -2.38 1.32
C GLN A 39 0.92 -3.87 1.43
N GLU A 40 0.29 -4.74 0.66
CA GLU A 40 0.62 -6.17 0.62
C GLU A 40 1.98 -6.47 -0.02
N TYR A 41 2.51 -5.56 -0.85
CA TYR A 41 3.84 -5.67 -1.44
C TYR A 41 4.94 -5.59 -0.37
N PHE A 42 4.84 -4.62 0.54
CA PHE A 42 5.86 -4.39 1.58
C PHE A 42 5.69 -5.25 2.84
N ARG A 43 4.63 -6.05 2.94
CA ARG A 43 4.36 -6.94 4.09
C ARG A 43 4.99 -8.32 3.96
N SER A 44 5.31 -8.75 2.74
CA SER A 44 5.96 -10.05 2.51
C SER A 44 7.48 -9.93 2.54
N PHE A 45 8.10 -10.73 3.40
CA PHE A 45 9.55 -10.86 3.44
C PHE A 45 10.13 -11.27 2.07
N GLU A 46 9.45 -12.17 1.35
CA GLU A 46 9.88 -12.66 0.04
C GLU A 46 9.91 -11.56 -1.01
N LYS A 47 8.91 -10.66 -1.00
CA LYS A 47 8.85 -9.51 -1.92
C LYS A 47 9.91 -8.46 -1.59
N CYS A 48 10.24 -8.29 -0.31
CA CYS A 48 11.24 -7.33 0.15
C CYS A 48 12.68 -7.88 0.14
N TYR A 49 12.85 -9.20 -0.02
CA TYR A 49 14.15 -9.88 -0.02
C TYR A 49 15.18 -9.27 -0.98
N PRO A 50 14.84 -8.85 -2.21
CA PRO A 50 15.80 -8.21 -3.12
C PRO A 50 16.41 -6.93 -2.54
N PHE A 51 15.67 -6.17 -1.74
CA PHE A 51 16.14 -4.91 -1.16
C PHE A 51 17.03 -5.11 0.06
N LEU A 52 17.12 -6.32 0.61
CA LEU A 52 18.05 -6.60 1.70
C LEU A 52 19.51 -6.35 1.31
N ALA A 53 19.85 -6.43 0.03
CA ALA A 53 21.20 -6.11 -0.43
C ALA A 53 21.64 -4.68 -0.06
N GLU A 54 20.70 -3.73 -0.07
CA GLU A 54 20.94 -2.30 0.14
C GLU A 54 21.06 -1.91 1.64
N VAL A 55 20.48 -2.71 2.54
CA VAL A 55 20.47 -2.43 3.98
C VAL A 55 21.70 -3.06 4.64
N SER A 56 22.37 -2.36 5.57
CA SER A 56 23.52 -2.93 6.29
C SER A 56 23.08 -3.88 7.42
N LEU A 57 23.99 -4.74 7.89
CA LEU A 57 23.72 -5.57 9.06
C LEU A 57 23.55 -4.71 10.32
N GLU A 58 24.33 -3.63 10.46
CA GLU A 58 24.22 -2.72 11.60
C GLU A 58 22.86 -2.01 11.64
N GLU A 59 22.32 -1.62 10.50
CA GLU A 59 20.99 -1.01 10.39
C GLU A 59 19.90 -1.96 10.90
N LEU A 60 19.94 -3.22 10.46
CA LEU A 60 19.02 -4.25 10.94
C LEU A 60 19.20 -4.51 12.44
N GLN A 61 20.43 -4.52 12.96
CA GLN A 61 20.69 -4.70 14.39
C GLN A 61 20.12 -3.56 15.24
N CYS A 62 20.24 -2.32 14.76
CA CYS A 62 19.60 -1.17 15.40
C CYS A 62 18.08 -1.31 15.40
N ASP A 63 17.51 -1.73 14.27
CA ASP A 63 16.06 -1.88 14.08
C ASP A 63 15.46 -3.06 14.89
N ALA A 64 16.21 -4.15 15.03
CA ALA A 64 15.91 -5.25 15.93
C ALA A 64 15.91 -4.79 17.40
N LYS A 65 16.90 -3.99 17.79
CA LYS A 65 17.05 -3.50 19.16
C LYS A 65 15.92 -2.56 19.56
N THR A 66 15.46 -1.66 18.68
CA THR A 66 14.30 -0.78 18.96
C THR A 66 13.01 -1.58 19.17
N ARG A 67 12.91 -2.76 18.56
CA ARG A 67 11.78 -3.70 18.71
C ARG A 67 11.94 -4.71 19.84
N GLY A 68 13.07 -4.70 20.56
CA GLY A 68 13.36 -5.66 21.63
C GLY A 68 13.73 -7.07 21.14
N ILE A 69 14.14 -7.21 19.87
CA ILE A 69 14.61 -8.46 19.28
C ILE A 69 16.09 -8.64 19.60
N ASP A 70 16.46 -9.84 20.08
CA ASP A 70 17.87 -10.20 20.27
C ASP A 70 18.55 -10.42 18.92
N SER A 71 19.55 -9.61 18.64
CA SER A 71 20.32 -9.63 17.38
C SER A 71 21.61 -10.42 17.47
N SER A 72 21.98 -10.94 18.64
CA SER A 72 23.25 -11.61 18.88
C SER A 72 23.37 -12.92 18.09
N GLY A 73 24.48 -13.08 17.37
CA GLY A 73 24.81 -14.32 16.65
C GLY A 73 23.95 -14.62 15.43
N LYS A 74 23.08 -13.69 15.02
CA LYS A 74 22.19 -13.85 13.87
C LYS A 74 22.79 -13.26 12.61
N ASP A 75 22.56 -13.95 11.50
CA ASP A 75 22.91 -13.40 10.20
C ASP A 75 21.89 -12.34 9.73
N LYS A 76 22.24 -11.65 8.64
CA LYS A 76 21.45 -10.57 8.05
C LYS A 76 20.04 -11.01 7.67
N TYR A 77 19.90 -12.22 7.12
CA TYR A 77 18.63 -12.73 6.62
C TYR A 77 17.74 -13.24 7.75
N GLU A 78 18.33 -13.87 8.75
CA GLU A 78 17.65 -14.27 9.98
C GLU A 78 17.09 -13.07 10.73
N LEU A 79 17.88 -11.99 10.85
CA LEU A 79 17.43 -10.75 11.49
C LEU A 79 16.25 -10.14 10.76
N ALA A 80 16.36 -10.00 9.44
CA ALA A 80 15.33 -9.39 8.61
C ALA A 80 14.02 -10.18 8.68
N ARG A 81 14.10 -11.53 8.64
CA ARG A 81 12.91 -12.38 8.78
C ARG A 81 12.24 -12.21 10.15
N LEU A 82 13.02 -12.08 11.22
CA LEU A 82 12.48 -11.86 12.57
C LEU A 82 11.81 -10.48 12.71
N ILE A 83 12.41 -9.43 12.14
CA ILE A 83 11.84 -8.09 12.14
C ILE A 83 10.49 -8.09 11.40
N PHE A 84 10.44 -8.65 10.20
CA PHE A 84 9.20 -8.76 9.41
C PHE A 84 8.10 -9.55 10.13
N ASN A 85 8.44 -10.66 10.78
CA ASN A 85 7.46 -11.45 11.53
C ASN A 85 6.93 -10.70 12.76
N CYS A 86 7.79 -9.96 13.46
CA CYS A 86 7.38 -9.14 14.61
C CYS A 86 6.41 -8.02 14.20
N ASP A 87 6.62 -7.41 13.03
CA ASP A 87 5.74 -6.35 12.51
C ASP A 87 4.37 -6.92 12.10
N ASN A 88 4.33 -8.13 11.52
CA ASN A 88 3.09 -8.83 11.20
C ASN A 88 2.27 -9.21 12.45
N GLU A 89 2.92 -9.62 13.55
CA GLU A 89 2.23 -10.00 14.79
C GLU A 89 1.57 -8.80 15.49
N LYS A 90 2.20 -7.62 15.46
CA LYS A 90 1.66 -6.39 16.07
C LYS A 90 0.44 -5.82 15.34
N GLU A 91 0.35 -6.03 14.03
CA GLU A 91 -0.84 -5.59 13.27
C GLU A 91 -2.08 -6.46 13.51
N VAL A 92 -1.91 -7.74 13.87
CA VAL A 92 -3.02 -8.65 14.20
C VAL A 92 -3.66 -8.29 15.54
N GLU A 93 -2.88 -7.78 16.50
CA GLU A 93 -3.41 -7.33 17.80
C GLU A 93 -4.23 -6.03 17.70
N HIS A 94 -3.92 -5.15 16.76
CA HIS A 94 -4.64 -3.87 16.59
C HIS A 94 -5.95 -3.96 15.78
N LYS A 95 -6.24 -5.11 15.16
CA LYS A 95 -7.48 -5.35 14.41
C LYS A 95 -8.53 -6.15 15.19
N ASN A 96 -8.29 -6.49 16.47
CA ASN A 96 -9.24 -7.20 17.34
C ASN A 96 -9.94 -6.27 18.35
#